data_AF-A0A1E2VCB1-F1
#
_entry.id   AF-A0A1E2VCB1-F1
#
_cell.length_a   1.000
_cell.length_b   1.000
_cell.length_c   1.000
_cell.angle_alpha   90.00
_cell.angle_beta   90.00
_cell.angle_gamma   90.00
#
_symmetry.space_group_name_H-M   'P 1'
#
loop_
_entity.id
_entity.type
_entity.pdbx_description
1 polymer ?
#
loop_
_entity_poly.entity_id
_entity_poly.type
_entity_poly.pdbx_seq_one_letter_code
_entity_poly.pdbx_strand_id
1 'polypeptide(L)'
;MPDHEASAWQGIGLNPLEASEFRRNGFTPYDAKPWVQYGFRSAHMVIEWHQARFTPLEASKWKGKGFTLNEAVEYRSKGLTVK
;
A
#
# COMPACT_ATOMS: atom_id res chain seq x y z
N MET A 1 -13.25 -12.98 -16.65
CA MET A 1 -14.12 -13.58 -15.62
C MET A 1 -13.71 -13.03 -14.27
N PRO A 2 -14.65 -12.56 -13.42
CA PRO A 2 -14.35 -11.95 -12.12
C PRO A 2 -13.73 -12.91 -11.08
N ASP A 3 -13.78 -14.22 -11.34
CA ASP A 3 -13.32 -15.29 -10.45
C ASP A 3 -11.80 -15.24 -10.17
N HIS A 4 -10.98 -14.97 -11.19
CA HIS A 4 -9.52 -14.95 -11.06
C HIS A 4 -9.00 -13.81 -10.18
N GLU A 5 -9.72 -12.68 -10.17
CA GLU A 5 -9.33 -11.52 -9.37
C GLU A 5 -9.53 -11.80 -7.88
N ALA A 6 -10.70 -12.33 -7.51
CA ALA A 6 -11.02 -12.68 -6.13
C ALA A 6 -10.00 -13.69 -5.56
N SER A 7 -9.65 -14.73 -6.33
CA SER A 7 -8.63 -15.70 -5.93
C SER A 7 -7.24 -15.07 -5.79
N ALA A 8 -6.89 -14.08 -6.62
CA ALA A 8 -5.61 -13.38 -6.49
C ALA A 8 -5.53 -12.55 -5.21
N TRP A 9 -6.62 -11.85 -4.85
CA TRP A 9 -6.72 -11.12 -3.58
C TRP A 9 -6.63 -12.05 -2.36
N GLN A 10 -7.31 -13.20 -2.40
CA GLN A 10 -7.17 -14.20 -1.35
C GLN A 10 -5.76 -14.79 -1.29
N GLY A 11 -5.11 -15.00 -2.44
CA GLY A 11 -3.75 -15.51 -2.53
C GLY A 11 -2.69 -14.59 -1.89
N ILE A 12 -2.97 -13.29 -1.78
CA ILE A 12 -2.11 -12.33 -1.05
C ILE A 12 -2.49 -12.17 0.42
N GLY A 13 -3.50 -12.92 0.89
CA GLY A 13 -3.95 -12.90 2.28
C GLY A 13 -4.91 -11.76 2.62
N LEU A 14 -5.55 -11.14 1.61
CA LEU A 14 -6.61 -10.15 1.83
C LEU A 14 -7.99 -10.83 1.86
N ASN A 15 -8.83 -10.33 2.77
CA ASN A 15 -10.23 -10.72 2.83
C ASN A 15 -11.01 -10.08 1.67
N PRO A 16 -12.15 -10.66 1.24
CA PRO A 16 -12.97 -10.08 0.18
C PRO A 16 -13.42 -8.63 0.45
N LEU A 17 -13.57 -8.23 1.72
CA LEU A 17 -13.86 -6.85 2.10
C LEU A 17 -12.68 -5.91 1.77
N GLU A 18 -11.48 -6.25 2.23
CA GLU A 18 -10.25 -5.49 1.95
C GLU A 18 -9.99 -5.44 0.44
N ALA A 19 -10.12 -6.57 -0.24
CA ALA A 19 -9.98 -6.69 -1.70
C ALA A 19 -10.94 -5.75 -2.44
N SER A 20 -12.20 -5.66 -1.97
CA SER A 20 -13.21 -4.76 -2.53
C SER A 20 -12.82 -3.30 -2.34
N GLU A 21 -12.26 -2.93 -1.18
CA GLU A 21 -11.75 -1.60 -0.91
C GLU A 21 -10.61 -1.24 -1.87
N PHE A 22 -9.59 -2.10 -2.00
CA PHE A 22 -8.50 -1.88 -2.94
C PHE A 22 -8.98 -1.74 -4.39
N ARG A 23 -9.86 -2.65 -4.83
CA ARG A 23 -10.45 -2.62 -6.17
C ARG A 23 -11.25 -1.34 -6.42
N ARG A 24 -12.07 -0.90 -5.45
CA ARG A 24 -12.82 0.37 -5.54
C ARG A 24 -11.90 1.58 -5.70
N ASN A 25 -10.70 1.50 -5.14
CA ASN A 25 -9.69 2.54 -5.26
C ASN A 25 -8.76 2.35 -6.47
N GLY A 26 -9.08 1.42 -7.38
CA GLY A 26 -8.34 1.20 -8.63
C GLY A 26 -7.06 0.38 -8.48
N PHE A 27 -6.82 -0.24 -7.33
CA PHE A 27 -5.68 -1.14 -7.14
C PHE A 27 -5.96 -2.52 -7.72
N THR A 28 -4.93 -3.13 -8.29
CA THR A 28 -4.96 -4.54 -8.68
C THR A 28 -4.34 -5.41 -7.58
N PRO A 29 -4.65 -6.72 -7.53
CA PRO A 29 -4.01 -7.62 -6.58
C PRO A 29 -2.48 -7.67 -6.76
N TYR A 30 -1.97 -7.39 -7.96
CA TYR A 30 -0.53 -7.29 -8.22
C TYR A 30 0.09 -6.06 -7.56
N ASP A 31 -0.57 -4.91 -7.64
CA ASP A 31 -0.13 -3.67 -6.98
C ASP A 31 -0.18 -3.82 -5.46
N ALA A 32 -1.28 -4.37 -4.92
CA ALA A 32 -1.50 -4.51 -3.49
C ALA A 32 -0.61 -5.58 -2.83
N LYS A 33 -0.21 -6.62 -3.58
CA LYS A 33 0.64 -7.71 -3.09
C LYS A 33 1.86 -7.25 -2.27
N PRO A 34 2.75 -6.39 -2.79
CA PRO A 34 3.90 -5.91 -2.02
C PRO A 34 3.46 -5.12 -0.78
N TRP A 35 2.45 -4.24 -0.87
CA TRP A 35 1.95 -3.50 0.28
C TRP A 35 1.52 -4.42 1.43
N VAL A 36 0.74 -5.46 1.11
CA VAL A 36 0.28 -6.45 2.09
C VAL A 36 1.46 -7.22 2.69
N GLN A 37 2.46 -7.59 1.88
CA GLN A 37 3.69 -8.24 2.35
C GLN A 37 4.49 -7.36 3.33
N TYR A 38 4.47 -6.04 3.14
CA TYR A 38 5.08 -5.09 4.09
C TYR A 38 4.16 -4.73 5.28
N GLY A 39 3.01 -5.39 5.42
CA GLY A 39 2.08 -5.18 6.53
C GLY A 39 1.11 -4.01 6.34
N PHE A 40 0.88 -3.58 5.10
CA PHE A 40 -0.12 -2.57 4.74
C PHE A 40 -1.37 -3.27 4.23
N ARG A 41 -2.35 -3.45 5.11
CA ARG A 41 -3.66 -4.03 4.78
C ARG A 41 -4.72 -2.97 4.51
N SER A 42 -4.55 -1.77 5.08
CA SER A 42 -5.47 -0.66 4.90
C SER A 42 -5.35 -0.05 3.51
N ALA A 43 -6.38 -0.22 2.68
CA ALA A 43 -6.43 0.35 1.33
C ALA A 43 -6.20 1.87 1.35
N HIS A 44 -6.88 2.61 2.23
CA HIS A 44 -6.72 4.06 2.41
C HIS A 44 -5.25 4.47 2.55
N MET A 45 -4.54 3.82 3.48
CA MET A 45 -3.12 4.10 3.74
C MET A 45 -2.28 3.81 2.48
N VAL A 46 -2.46 2.63 1.86
CA VAL A 46 -1.73 2.28 0.63
C VAL A 46 -1.94 3.33 -0.47
N ILE A 47 -3.18 3.79 -0.67
CA ILE A 47 -3.53 4.81 -1.66
C ILE A 47 -2.82 6.12 -1.36
N GLU A 48 -2.85 6.57 -0.11
CA GLU A 48 -2.18 7.79 0.32
C GLU A 48 -0.67 7.75 0.04
N TRP A 49 0.00 6.66 0.40
CA TRP A 49 1.44 6.47 0.12
C TRP A 49 1.73 6.37 -1.38
N HIS A 50 0.88 5.66 -2.13
CA HIS A 50 1.01 5.51 -3.58
C HIS A 50 0.77 6.83 -4.33
N GLN A 51 -0.22 7.62 -3.92
CA GLN A 51 -0.49 8.96 -4.45
C GLN A 51 0.68 9.91 -4.17
N ALA A 52 1.28 9.78 -2.99
CA ALA A 52 2.51 10.47 -2.66
C ALA A 52 3.76 9.92 -3.39
N ARG A 53 3.60 8.99 -4.34
CA ARG A 53 4.65 8.38 -5.17
C ARG A 53 5.71 7.65 -4.35
N PHE A 54 5.33 7.09 -3.21
CA PHE A 54 6.19 6.20 -2.43
C PHE A 54 6.02 4.75 -2.87
N THR A 55 7.12 4.01 -2.83
CA THR A 55 7.07 2.56 -2.97
C THR A 55 6.62 1.90 -1.67
N PRO A 56 6.02 0.70 -1.73
CA PRO A 56 5.66 -0.07 -0.53
C PRO A 56 6.84 -0.32 0.40
N LEU A 57 8.04 -0.49 -0.15
CA LEU A 57 9.28 -0.63 0.61
C LEU A 57 9.60 0.66 1.40
N GLU A 58 9.56 1.83 0.76
CA GLU A 58 9.81 3.11 1.45
C GLU A 58 8.75 3.38 2.51
N ALA A 59 7.48 3.19 2.18
CA ALA A 59 6.39 3.35 3.14
C ALA A 59 6.61 2.46 4.37
N SER A 60 7.03 1.20 4.17
CA SER A 60 7.37 0.28 5.25
C SER A 60 8.52 0.79 6.12
N LYS A 61 9.57 1.34 5.51
CA LYS A 61 10.70 1.94 6.24
C LYS A 61 10.26 3.15 7.07
N TRP A 62 9.44 4.05 6.51
CA TRP A 62 8.92 5.20 7.24
C TRP A 62 8.04 4.78 8.42
N LYS A 63 7.07 3.87 8.16
CA LYS A 63 6.21 3.29 9.19
C LYS A 63 7.02 2.57 10.27
N GLY A 64 8.04 1.81 9.89
CA GLY A 64 8.93 1.09 10.80
C GLY A 64 9.75 2.02 11.70
N LYS A 65 9.98 3.26 11.27
CA LYS A 65 10.59 4.33 12.08
C LYS A 65 9.57 5.15 12.88
N GLY A 66 8.27 4.85 12.77
CA GLY A 66 7.20 5.57 13.47
C GLY A 66 6.74 6.85 12.78
N PHE A 67 7.17 7.12 11.54
CA PHE A 67 6.74 8.29 10.79
C PHE A 67 5.41 8.05 10.07
N THR A 68 4.62 9.10 9.99
CA THR A 68 3.39 9.13 9.19
C THR A 68 3.65 9.48 7.71
N LEU A 69 2.64 9.29 6.86
CA LEU A 69 2.71 9.72 5.45
C LEU A 69 3.09 11.20 5.35
N ASN A 70 2.43 12.05 6.13
CA ASN A 70 2.61 13.49 6.05
C ASN A 70 4.08 13.87 6.34
N GLU A 71 4.65 13.29 7.40
CA GLU A 71 6.06 13.46 7.71
C GLU A 71 6.95 12.94 6.58
N ALA A 72 6.70 11.72 6.07
CA ALA A 72 7.50 11.17 4.98
C ALA A 72 7.47 12.05 3.71
N VAL A 73 6.30 12.60 3.35
CA VAL A 73 6.14 13.56 2.26
C VAL A 73 6.94 14.83 2.53
N GLU A 74 6.85 15.37 3.74
CA GLU A 74 7.60 16.56 4.14
C GLU A 74 9.12 16.33 4.07
N TYR A 75 9.60 15.22 4.63
CA TYR A 75 11.01 14.85 4.57
C TYR A 75 11.48 14.63 3.14
N ARG A 76 10.68 13.96 2.31
CA ARG A 76 10.99 13.80 0.88
C ARG A 76 11.08 15.15 0.17
N SER A 77 10.17 16.08 0.48
CA SER A 77 10.23 17.46 -0.05
C SER A 77 11.49 18.20 0.39
N LYS A 78 12.06 17.86 1.54
CA LYS A 78 13.36 18.36 2.03
C LYS A 78 14.57 17.58 1.48
N GLY A 79 14.36 16.59 0.59
CA GLY A 79 15.40 15.74 0.03
C GLY A 79 15.87 14.61 0.95
N LEU A 80 15.21 14.41 2.09
CA LEU A 80 15.50 13.34 3.04
C LEU A 80 14.75 12.08 2.60
N THR A 81 15.49 11.11 2.08
CA THR A 81 14.97 9.78 1.75
C THR A 81 15.39 8.79 2.83
N VAL A 82 14.48 7.88 3.19
CA VAL A 82 14.78 6.83 4.16
C VAL A 82 15.66 5.77 3.49
N LYS A 83 16.98 5.95 3.58
CA LYS A 83 17.96 4.99 3.06
C LYS A 83 18.01 3.74 3.92
#